data_AF-A0A2H1E8A6-F1
#
_entry.id   AF-A0A2H1E8A6-F1
#
_cell.length_a   1.000
_cell.length_b   1.000
_cell.length_c   1.000
_cell.angle_alpha   90.00
_cell.angle_beta   90.00
_cell.angle_gamma   90.00
#
_symmetry.space_group_name_H-M   'P 1'
#
loop_
_entity.id
_entity.type
_entity.pdbx_description
1 polymer ?
#
loop_
_entity_poly.entity_id
_entity_poly.type
_entity_poly.pdbx_seq_one_letter_code
_entity_poly.pdbx_strand_id
1 'polypeptide(L)'
;MRNIFFIFLALTNLYVFSQKETINYKKLNGETSKIKISSKYSFSNLYDYQVNSKNFDSIVTKPYRNNRLSEHLLTAKFKNKFEKNLPDAIVFSLRLISKLSIDIKDIRYEFIKFEEIDSGGFNDPKTSRIFITERQNNIRNEVVNKTNEVSLFESILKTSNVNVLFQFYNERNSKKYAEINKLKPLVKDPKGNLNIKKLAKVLEENKTLLAKYLDD
;
A
#
# COMPACT_ATOMS: atom_id res chain seq x y z
N MET A 1 44.74 50.56 15.68
CA MET A 1 43.54 50.14 14.94
C MET A 1 43.89 49.78 13.49
N ARG A 2 44.63 48.69 13.25
CA ARG A 2 45.14 48.31 11.91
C ARG A 2 44.93 46.84 11.55
N ASN A 3 44.26 46.07 12.42
CA ASN A 3 44.07 44.62 12.28
C ASN A 3 42.61 44.17 12.06
N ILE A 4 41.64 45.08 12.00
CA ILE A 4 40.22 44.71 11.76
C ILE A 4 39.88 44.75 10.25
N PHE A 5 40.64 45.50 9.45
CA PHE A 5 40.36 45.65 8.01
C PHE A 5 40.75 44.41 7.17
N PHE A 6 41.68 43.59 7.64
CA PHE A 6 42.13 42.40 6.91
C PHE A 6 41.20 41.19 7.03
N ILE A 7 40.37 41.12 8.08
CA ILE A 7 39.43 40.00 8.27
C ILE A 7 38.20 40.16 7.36
N PHE A 8 37.82 41.39 7.02
CA PHE A 8 36.69 41.63 6.11
C PHE A 8 37.02 41.32 4.64
N LEU A 9 38.28 41.49 4.20
CA LEU A 9 38.70 41.17 2.83
C LEU A 9 38.87 39.67 2.55
N ALA A 10 39.01 38.85 3.60
CA ALA A 10 39.07 37.40 3.47
C ALA A 10 37.68 36.76 3.34
N LEU A 11 36.62 37.41 3.85
CA LEU A 11 35.25 36.88 3.79
C LEU A 11 34.53 37.21 2.46
N THR A 12 34.94 38.24 1.74
CA THR A 12 34.34 38.58 0.43
C THR A 12 34.92 37.79 -0.75
N ASN A 13 36.04 37.08 -0.56
CA ASN A 13 36.65 36.24 -1.60
C ASN A 13 36.20 34.76 -1.57
N LEU A 14 35.35 34.36 -0.63
CA LEU A 14 34.74 33.02 -0.61
C LEU A 14 33.39 32.95 -1.33
N TYR A 15 32.91 34.06 -1.90
CA TYR A 15 31.56 34.15 -2.49
C TYR A 15 31.49 34.09 -4.03
N VAL A 16 32.60 33.79 -4.73
CA VAL A 16 32.64 33.78 -6.22
C VAL A 16 33.15 32.48 -6.83
N PHE A 17 33.00 31.35 -6.13
CA PHE A 17 33.09 30.01 -6.73
C PHE A 17 31.78 29.24 -6.59
N SER A 18 30.72 29.80 -7.16
CA SER A 18 29.55 29.04 -7.58
C SER A 18 29.21 29.47 -9.00
N GLN A 19 30.16 29.24 -9.92
CA GLN A 19 29.83 29.27 -11.33
C GLN A 19 28.86 28.11 -11.59
N LYS A 20 27.63 28.47 -11.95
CA LYS A 20 26.66 27.58 -12.57
C LYS A 20 27.29 27.00 -13.82
N GLU A 21 27.93 25.84 -13.70
CA GLU A 21 28.10 24.96 -14.84
C GLU A 21 26.71 24.47 -15.22
N THR A 22 26.08 25.15 -16.17
CA THR A 22 25.02 24.55 -16.98
C THR A 22 25.63 23.34 -17.68
N ILE A 23 25.39 22.16 -17.12
CA ILE A 23 25.77 20.88 -17.68
C ILE A 23 25.24 20.83 -19.12
N ASN A 24 26.14 20.91 -20.10
CA ASN A 24 25.77 20.86 -21.50
C ASN A 24 25.60 19.39 -21.91
N TYR A 25 24.37 18.87 -21.76
CA TYR A 25 24.00 17.48 -22.04
C TYR A 25 24.28 17.04 -23.48
N LYS A 26 24.56 17.95 -24.42
CA LYS A 26 24.92 17.61 -25.81
C LYS A 26 26.33 17.04 -25.97
N LYS A 27 27.20 17.15 -24.96
CA LYS A 27 28.58 16.61 -24.98
C LYS A 27 28.75 15.26 -24.28
N LEU A 28 27.68 14.72 -23.68
CA LEU A 28 27.71 13.40 -23.05
C LEU A 28 27.31 12.34 -24.08
N ASN A 29 28.29 11.75 -24.77
CA ASN A 29 28.14 10.44 -25.39
C ASN A 29 28.17 9.36 -24.29
N GLY A 30 27.21 9.42 -23.37
CA GLY A 30 27.07 8.45 -22.30
C GLY A 30 26.39 7.19 -22.82
N GLU A 31 27.04 6.04 -22.68
CA GLU A 31 26.36 4.75 -22.76
C GLU A 31 25.16 4.75 -21.81
N THR A 32 24.06 4.10 -22.22
CA THR A 32 22.84 3.96 -21.43
C THR A 32 23.13 3.16 -20.16
N SER A 33 23.60 3.85 -19.12
CA SER A 33 23.73 3.25 -17.80
C SER A 33 22.34 2.82 -17.33
N LYS A 34 22.19 1.52 -17.04
CA LYS A 34 20.98 0.97 -16.45
C LYS A 34 20.88 1.51 -15.03
N ILE A 35 20.31 2.69 -14.86
CA ILE A 35 19.93 3.21 -13.54
C ILE A 35 18.89 2.25 -12.98
N LYS A 36 19.33 1.34 -12.12
CA LYS A 36 18.47 0.43 -11.39
C LYS A 36 17.91 1.21 -10.21
N ILE A 37 16.80 1.92 -10.44
CA ILE A 37 16.00 2.48 -9.36
C ILE A 37 15.41 1.29 -8.59
N SER A 38 16.09 0.86 -7.53
CA SER A 38 15.48 0.00 -6.53
C SER A 38 14.43 0.84 -5.82
N SER A 39 13.15 0.64 -6.13
CA SER A 39 12.05 1.21 -5.37
C SER A 39 12.14 0.68 -3.94
N LYS A 40 12.72 1.48 -3.05
CA LYS A 40 12.64 1.24 -1.61
C LYS A 40 11.23 1.60 -1.18
N TYR A 41 10.45 0.60 -0.76
CA TYR A 41 9.19 0.84 -0.05
C TYR A 41 9.54 1.38 1.34
N SER A 42 9.09 2.58 1.68
CA SER A 42 9.51 3.27 2.92
C SER A 42 8.62 2.96 4.12
N PHE A 43 7.34 2.71 3.89
CA PHE A 43 6.37 2.43 4.94
C PHE A 43 5.27 1.49 4.42
N SER A 44 4.97 0.43 5.17
CA SER A 44 3.78 -0.38 4.96
C SER A 44 3.00 -0.54 6.26
N ASN A 45 1.69 -0.32 6.22
CA ASN A 45 0.78 -0.60 7.33
C ASN A 45 -0.33 -1.53 6.86
N LEU A 46 -0.53 -2.63 7.56
CA LEU A 46 -1.54 -3.62 7.26
C LEU A 46 -2.54 -3.65 8.40
N TYR A 47 -3.79 -3.32 8.09
CA TYR A 47 -4.88 -3.20 9.04
C TYR A 47 -5.93 -4.26 8.74
N ASP A 48 -6.30 -5.03 9.76
CA ASP A 48 -7.39 -5.99 9.71
C ASP A 48 -8.63 -5.36 10.34
N TYR A 49 -9.68 -5.12 9.55
CA TYR A 49 -10.89 -4.49 10.09
C TYR A 49 -11.65 -5.44 11.02
N GLN A 50 -11.56 -6.76 10.83
CA GLN A 50 -12.32 -7.71 11.64
C GLN A 50 -11.73 -7.83 13.05
N VAL A 51 -10.41 -7.75 13.18
CA VAL A 51 -9.73 -7.82 14.48
C VAL A 51 -9.71 -6.47 15.19
N ASN A 52 -9.51 -5.39 14.45
CA ASN A 52 -9.22 -4.08 15.05
C ASN A 52 -10.46 -3.19 15.26
N SER A 53 -11.61 -3.56 14.68
CA SER A 53 -12.89 -2.90 15.00
C SER A 53 -13.57 -3.60 16.16
N LYS A 54 -14.10 -2.85 17.14
CA LYS A 54 -14.91 -3.46 18.20
C LYS A 54 -16.28 -3.81 17.61
N ASN A 55 -16.49 -5.09 17.31
CA ASN A 55 -17.77 -5.76 17.01
C ASN A 55 -18.56 -5.30 15.77
N PHE A 56 -18.38 -4.10 15.20
CA PHE A 56 -19.21 -3.62 14.06
C PHE A 56 -18.54 -2.64 13.06
N ASP A 57 -17.33 -2.11 13.28
CA ASP A 57 -16.77 -1.08 12.36
C ASP A 57 -16.27 -1.66 11.02
N SER A 58 -16.24 -2.98 10.85
CA SER A 58 -16.01 -3.62 9.56
C SER A 58 -17.24 -3.53 8.65
N ILE A 59 -18.45 -3.41 9.19
CA ILE A 59 -19.69 -3.34 8.40
C ILE A 59 -20.12 -1.89 8.23
N VAL A 60 -20.09 -1.41 7.00
CA VAL A 60 -20.50 -0.06 6.63
C VAL A 60 -21.89 -0.09 6.04
N THR A 61 -22.83 0.58 6.69
CA THR A 61 -24.25 0.66 6.27
C THR A 61 -24.65 2.06 5.80
N LYS A 62 -23.74 3.04 5.93
CA LYS A 62 -23.93 4.43 5.53
C LYS A 62 -22.61 5.01 5.00
N PRO A 63 -22.65 6.00 4.09
CA PRO A 63 -21.42 6.62 3.60
C PRO A 63 -20.63 7.30 4.72
N TYR A 64 -19.30 7.16 4.69
CA TYR A 64 -18.45 7.92 5.59
C TYR A 64 -18.50 9.40 5.24
N ARG A 65 -18.52 10.27 6.26
CA ARG A 65 -18.50 11.73 6.06
C ARG A 65 -17.09 12.33 6.06
N ASN A 66 -16.12 11.62 6.61
CA ASN A 66 -14.75 12.11 6.75
C ASN A 66 -13.95 11.91 5.46
N ASN A 67 -13.79 12.99 4.68
CA ASN A 67 -13.03 12.98 3.43
C ASN A 67 -11.52 12.71 3.61
N ARG A 68 -11.00 12.67 4.84
CA ARG A 68 -9.61 12.30 5.14
C ARG A 68 -9.35 10.79 5.09
N LEU A 69 -10.39 9.96 5.00
CA LEU A 69 -10.27 8.50 4.92
C LEU A 69 -10.43 8.01 3.47
N SER A 70 -9.68 6.98 3.07
CA SER A 70 -9.88 6.32 1.77
C SER A 70 -11.25 5.67 1.66
N GLU A 71 -11.77 5.23 2.81
CA GLU A 71 -13.06 4.61 2.98
C GLU A 71 -14.19 5.58 2.61
N HIS A 72 -13.99 6.89 2.72
CA HIS A 72 -14.94 7.88 2.23
C HIS A 72 -15.10 7.81 0.71
N LEU A 73 -13.99 7.76 -0.04
CA LEU A 73 -14.05 7.63 -1.49
C LEU A 73 -14.71 6.31 -1.91
N LEU A 74 -14.37 5.21 -1.22
CA LEU A 74 -15.01 3.91 -1.45
C LEU A 74 -16.53 4.00 -1.26
N THR A 75 -16.97 4.48 -0.10
CA THR A 75 -18.39 4.49 0.26
C THR A 75 -19.20 5.49 -0.56
N ALA A 76 -18.59 6.58 -1.03
CA ALA A 76 -19.22 7.52 -1.96
C ALA A 76 -19.66 6.85 -3.27
N LYS A 77 -18.91 5.85 -3.77
CA LYS A 77 -19.28 5.09 -4.99
C LYS A 77 -20.57 4.30 -4.84
N PHE A 78 -20.97 4.00 -3.61
CA PHE A 78 -22.17 3.22 -3.30
C PHE A 78 -23.28 4.06 -2.67
N LYS A 79 -23.20 5.40 -2.74
CA LYS A 79 -24.18 6.31 -2.15
C LYS A 79 -25.62 5.93 -2.49
N ASN A 80 -25.91 5.72 -3.78
CA ASN A 80 -27.26 5.37 -4.25
C ASN A 80 -27.76 4.00 -3.73
N LYS A 81 -26.84 3.08 -3.39
CA LYS A 81 -27.21 1.81 -2.76
C LYS A 81 -27.51 2.00 -1.28
N PHE A 82 -26.68 2.77 -0.57
CA PHE A 82 -26.90 3.10 0.83
C PHE A 82 -28.19 3.89 1.08
N GLU A 83 -28.61 4.74 0.14
CA GLU A 83 -29.87 5.49 0.22
C GLU A 83 -31.12 4.60 0.26
N LYS A 84 -31.00 3.33 -0.14
CA LYS A 84 -32.10 2.35 -0.06
C LYS A 84 -32.25 1.74 1.34
N ASN A 85 -31.29 1.95 2.24
CA ASN A 85 -31.37 1.44 3.61
C ASN A 85 -32.44 2.20 4.40
N LEU A 86 -33.33 1.45 5.06
CA LEU A 86 -34.35 1.97 5.95
C LEU A 86 -33.90 1.87 7.42
N PRO A 87 -34.50 2.64 8.35
CA PRO A 87 -34.15 2.57 9.77
C PRO A 87 -34.25 1.17 10.39
N ASP A 88 -35.20 0.38 9.90
CA ASP A 88 -35.56 -0.96 10.36
C ASP A 88 -35.10 -2.08 9.41
N ALA A 89 -34.57 -1.74 8.22
CA ALA A 89 -34.11 -2.72 7.24
C ALA A 89 -32.82 -2.26 6.51
N ILE A 90 -31.72 -2.96 6.75
CA ILE A 90 -30.47 -2.78 6.01
C ILE A 90 -30.53 -3.64 4.75
N VAL A 91 -30.64 -3.00 3.59
CA VAL A 91 -30.71 -3.68 2.29
C VAL A 91 -29.35 -3.77 1.59
N PHE A 92 -28.40 -2.93 1.99
CA PHE A 92 -27.06 -2.90 1.45
C PHE A 92 -26.05 -2.56 2.53
N SER A 93 -24.94 -3.30 2.56
CA SER A 93 -23.79 -2.97 3.37
C SER A 93 -22.49 -3.34 2.66
N LEU A 94 -21.40 -2.74 3.10
CA LEU A 94 -20.05 -3.17 2.75
C LEU A 94 -19.42 -3.84 3.95
N ARG A 95 -18.78 -4.99 3.77
CA ARG A 95 -17.88 -5.57 4.77
C ARG A 95 -16.45 -5.24 4.38
N LEU A 96 -15.80 -4.40 5.16
CA LEU A 96 -14.36 -4.12 5.05
C LEU A 96 -13.59 -5.30 5.66
N ILE A 97 -12.63 -5.83 4.91
CA ILE A 97 -11.82 -6.98 5.32
C ILE A 97 -10.47 -6.49 5.80
N SER A 98 -9.71 -5.84 4.92
CA SER A 98 -8.37 -5.38 5.24
C SER A 98 -7.98 -4.11 4.50
N LYS A 99 -6.99 -3.40 5.03
CA LYS A 99 -6.38 -2.24 4.39
C LYS A 99 -4.86 -2.36 4.41
N LEU A 100 -4.24 -2.30 3.24
CA LEU A 100 -2.79 -2.15 3.11
C LEU A 100 -2.49 -0.72 2.69
N SER A 101 -1.70 -0.01 3.47
CA SER A 101 -1.07 1.23 3.06
C SER A 101 0.37 0.99 2.69
N ILE A 102 0.84 1.53 1.57
CA ILE A 102 2.23 1.44 1.16
C ILE A 102 2.68 2.70 0.41
N ASP A 103 3.92 3.12 0.67
CA ASP A 103 4.52 4.24 -0.03
C ASP A 103 5.41 3.75 -1.19
N ILE A 104 5.12 4.21 -2.41
CA ILE A 104 5.86 3.89 -3.64
C ILE A 104 6.25 5.21 -4.32
N LYS A 105 7.55 5.50 -4.38
CA LYS A 105 8.08 6.75 -5.00
C LYS A 105 7.37 8.01 -4.47
N ASP A 106 7.29 8.12 -3.14
CA ASP A 106 6.65 9.24 -2.41
C ASP A 106 5.14 9.40 -2.61
N ILE A 107 4.48 8.44 -3.28
CA ILE A 107 3.02 8.36 -3.37
C ILE A 107 2.55 7.28 -2.40
N ARG A 108 1.60 7.64 -1.52
CA ARG A 108 0.99 6.66 -0.62
C ARG A 108 -0.21 6.01 -1.31
N TYR A 109 -0.11 4.71 -1.52
CA TYR A 109 -1.21 3.88 -1.98
C TYR A 109 -1.92 3.23 -0.80
N GLU A 110 -3.25 3.22 -0.83
CA GLU A 110 -4.08 2.52 0.15
C GLU A 110 -5.00 1.55 -0.61
N PHE A 111 -4.85 0.26 -0.31
CA PHE A 111 -5.63 -0.84 -0.89
C PHE A 111 -6.63 -1.30 0.16
N ILE A 112 -7.92 -1.19 -0.12
CA ILE A 112 -9.00 -1.64 0.77
C ILE A 112 -9.66 -2.86 0.14
N LYS A 113 -9.54 -4.02 0.80
CA LYS A 113 -10.26 -5.24 0.43
C LYS A 113 -11.63 -5.23 1.12
N PHE A 114 -12.70 -5.45 0.36
CA PHE A 114 -14.07 -5.37 0.86
C PHE A 114 -15.02 -6.32 0.10
N GLU A 115 -16.18 -6.56 0.68
CA GLU A 115 -17.29 -7.32 0.11
C GLU A 115 -18.56 -6.45 0.08
N GLU A 116 -19.39 -6.64 -0.94
CA GLU A 116 -20.74 -6.07 -1.00
C GLU A 116 -21.74 -7.10 -0.49
N ILE A 117 -22.65 -6.68 0.40
CA ILE A 117 -23.69 -7.51 0.98
C ILE A 117 -25.05 -6.87 0.66
N ASP A 118 -25.85 -7.53 -0.17
CA ASP A 118 -27.23 -7.14 -0.48
C ASP A 118 -28.22 -8.00 0.35
N SER A 119 -29.30 -7.41 0.88
CA SER A 119 -30.35 -8.16 1.56
C SER A 119 -31.04 -9.12 0.59
N GLY A 120 -30.95 -10.42 0.88
CA GLY A 120 -31.28 -11.51 -0.03
C GLY A 120 -30.10 -12.47 -0.23
N GLY A 121 -28.88 -12.04 0.11
CA GLY A 121 -27.65 -12.82 0.07
C GLY A 121 -26.93 -12.88 1.42
N PHE A 122 -27.65 -12.88 2.55
CA PHE A 122 -27.05 -13.01 3.89
C PHE A 122 -26.15 -14.26 4.04
N ASN A 123 -26.23 -15.21 3.10
CA ASN A 123 -25.45 -16.44 3.08
C ASN A 123 -24.44 -16.56 1.92
N ASP A 124 -24.28 -15.56 1.05
CA ASP A 124 -23.27 -15.66 -0.02
C ASP A 124 -22.63 -14.29 -0.32
N PRO A 125 -21.56 -13.92 0.42
CA PRO A 125 -20.84 -12.68 0.15
C PRO A 125 -20.33 -12.70 -1.30
N LYS A 126 -20.55 -11.59 -2.02
CA LYS A 126 -19.96 -11.44 -3.36
C LYS A 126 -18.44 -11.52 -3.25
N THR A 127 -17.79 -12.08 -4.27
CA THR A 127 -16.34 -12.16 -4.40
C THR A 127 -15.67 -10.87 -3.94
N SER A 128 -14.74 -10.98 -2.99
CA SER A 128 -14.03 -9.82 -2.44
C SER A 128 -13.41 -8.96 -3.55
N ARG A 129 -13.54 -7.64 -3.42
CA ARG A 129 -13.03 -6.63 -4.34
C ARG A 129 -11.95 -5.81 -3.65
N ILE A 130 -11.08 -5.19 -4.44
CA ILE A 130 -10.06 -4.26 -3.94
C ILE A 130 -10.32 -2.88 -4.52
N PHE A 131 -10.44 -1.89 -3.64
CA PHE A 131 -10.47 -0.47 -3.98
C PHE A 131 -9.09 0.13 -3.70
N ILE A 132 -8.59 0.94 -4.61
CA ILE A 132 -7.24 1.51 -4.51
C ILE A 132 -7.34 3.03 -4.57
N THR A 133 -6.73 3.68 -3.60
CA THR A 133 -6.54 5.13 -3.60
C THR A 133 -5.07 5.48 -3.58
N GLU A 134 -4.72 6.60 -4.16
CA GLU A 134 -3.41 7.23 -4.01
C GLU A 134 -3.53 8.56 -3.29
N ARG A 135 -2.52 8.91 -2.52
CA ARG A 135 -2.42 10.17 -1.80
C ARG A 135 -1.09 10.84 -2.09
N GLN A 136 -1.18 12.06 -2.62
CA GLN A 136 -0.05 12.94 -2.88
C GLN A 136 -0.41 14.36 -2.41
N ASN A 137 0.49 15.03 -1.68
CA ASN A 137 0.25 16.38 -1.16
C ASN A 137 -1.08 16.54 -0.39
N ASN A 138 -1.46 15.53 0.40
CA ASN A 138 -2.73 15.43 1.13
C ASN A 138 -4.01 15.37 0.27
N ILE A 139 -3.88 15.35 -1.05
CA ILE A 139 -4.98 15.08 -1.98
C ILE A 139 -5.07 13.57 -2.15
N ARG A 140 -6.28 13.02 -2.04
CA ARG A 140 -6.54 11.60 -2.24
C ARG A 140 -7.46 11.38 -3.43
N ASN A 141 -7.08 10.48 -4.33
CA ASN A 141 -7.85 10.12 -5.50
C ASN A 141 -8.00 8.59 -5.60
N GLU A 142 -9.04 8.14 -6.30
CA GLU A 142 -9.10 6.75 -6.76
C GLU A 142 -8.03 6.53 -7.85
N VAL A 143 -7.33 5.40 -7.76
CA VAL A 143 -6.39 5.00 -8.81
C VAL A 143 -7.18 4.46 -10.00
N VAL A 144 -7.19 5.21 -11.09
CA VAL A 144 -7.81 4.79 -12.36
C VAL A 144 -6.85 3.94 -13.18
N ASN A 145 -5.57 4.33 -13.24
CA ASN A 145 -4.52 3.65 -14.00
C ASN A 145 -3.49 3.06 -13.06
N LYS A 146 -3.32 1.74 -13.11
CA LYS A 146 -2.42 1.01 -12.20
C LYS A 146 -1.05 0.85 -12.83
N THR A 147 -0.01 1.17 -12.05
CA THR A 147 1.36 0.79 -12.39
C THR A 147 1.57 -0.71 -12.20
N ASN A 148 2.66 -1.26 -12.72
CA ASN A 148 3.02 -2.66 -12.52
C ASN A 148 3.17 -3.01 -11.04
N GLU A 149 3.77 -2.11 -10.25
CA GLU A 149 3.91 -2.28 -8.80
C GLU A 149 2.57 -2.30 -8.09
N VAL A 150 1.66 -1.37 -8.42
CA VAL A 150 0.32 -1.31 -7.81
C VAL A 150 -0.48 -2.59 -8.15
N SER A 151 -0.44 -3.03 -9.41
CA SER A 151 -1.08 -4.28 -9.85
C SER A 151 -0.53 -5.51 -9.12
N LEU A 152 0.77 -5.52 -8.81
CA LEU A 152 1.41 -6.61 -8.06
C LEU A 152 0.95 -6.66 -6.60
N PHE A 153 0.78 -5.52 -5.93
CA PHE A 153 0.23 -5.50 -4.57
C PHE A 153 -1.25 -5.89 -4.54
N GLU A 154 -2.00 -5.46 -5.54
CA GLU A 154 -3.39 -5.88 -5.70
C GLU A 154 -3.49 -7.40 -5.84
N SER A 155 -2.65 -8.04 -6.67
CA SER A 155 -2.67 -9.50 -6.83
C SER A 155 -2.32 -10.22 -5.53
N ILE A 156 -1.32 -9.75 -4.79
CA ILE A 156 -0.95 -10.27 -3.48
C ILE A 156 -2.14 -10.23 -2.51
N LEU A 157 -2.86 -9.11 -2.43
CA LEU A 157 -4.02 -8.96 -1.53
C LEU A 157 -5.24 -9.79 -1.97
N LYS A 158 -5.35 -10.13 -3.27
CA LYS A 158 -6.38 -11.07 -3.74
C LYS A 158 -6.12 -12.48 -3.26
N THR A 159 -4.85 -12.89 -3.20
CA THR A 159 -4.45 -14.28 -2.88
C THR A 159 -4.03 -14.50 -1.43
N SER A 160 -4.04 -13.46 -0.59
CA SER A 160 -3.66 -13.55 0.82
C SER A 160 -4.57 -12.73 1.75
N ASN A 161 -4.54 -13.06 3.04
CA ASN A 161 -5.09 -12.24 4.12
C ASN A 161 -3.96 -11.53 4.90
N VAL A 162 -4.35 -10.70 5.87
CA VAL A 162 -3.43 -9.91 6.69
C VAL A 162 -2.43 -10.79 7.43
N ASN A 163 -2.92 -11.88 8.01
CA ASN A 163 -2.13 -12.80 8.82
C ASN A 163 -1.03 -13.47 8.00
N VAL A 164 -1.36 -14.01 6.81
CA VAL A 164 -0.38 -14.64 5.91
C VAL A 164 0.73 -13.65 5.53
N LEU A 165 0.38 -12.43 5.15
CA LEU A 165 1.36 -11.39 4.80
C LEU A 165 2.27 -11.03 5.97
N PHE A 166 1.72 -10.89 7.17
CA PHE A 166 2.50 -10.62 8.37
C PHE A 166 3.47 -11.76 8.67
N GLN A 167 3.06 -13.01 8.49
CA GLN A 167 3.95 -14.16 8.68
C GLN A 167 5.11 -14.18 7.68
N PHE A 168 4.90 -13.83 6.41
CA PHE A 168 5.99 -13.71 5.43
C PHE A 168 6.93 -12.52 5.71
N TYR A 169 6.40 -11.43 6.25
CA TYR A 169 7.20 -10.28 6.65
C TYR A 169 8.12 -10.62 7.82
N ASN A 170 7.56 -11.25 8.87
CA ASN A 170 8.28 -11.59 10.09
C ASN A 170 9.41 -12.59 9.88
N GLU A 171 10.53 -12.33 10.54
CA GLU A 171 11.68 -13.26 10.56
C GLU A 171 11.40 -14.50 11.42
N ARG A 172 10.70 -14.33 12.54
CA ARG A 172 10.44 -15.42 13.49
C ARG A 172 9.46 -16.44 12.92
N ASN A 173 9.75 -17.72 13.11
CA ASN A 173 8.86 -18.81 12.75
C ASN A 173 7.69 -18.93 13.73
N SER A 174 6.51 -19.29 13.22
CA SER A 174 5.33 -19.59 14.04
C SER A 174 4.93 -21.05 13.86
N LYS A 175 4.68 -21.77 14.97
CA LYS A 175 4.20 -23.16 14.91
C LYS A 175 2.87 -23.29 14.17
N LYS A 176 2.00 -22.26 14.25
CA LYS A 176 0.71 -22.22 13.53
C LYS A 176 0.88 -22.16 12.00
N TYR A 177 2.01 -21.60 11.52
CA TYR A 177 2.25 -21.33 10.11
C TYR A 177 3.47 -22.10 9.57
N ALA A 178 3.51 -23.42 9.81
CA ALA A 178 4.65 -24.26 9.47
C ALA A 178 5.00 -24.24 7.98
N GLU A 179 4.02 -24.27 7.08
CA GLU A 179 4.20 -24.19 5.64
C GLU A 179 4.77 -22.83 5.21
N ILE A 180 4.26 -21.73 5.78
CA ILE A 180 4.81 -20.39 5.52
C ILE A 180 6.27 -20.32 5.95
N ASN A 181 6.63 -20.86 7.12
CA ASN A 181 8.02 -20.87 7.59
C ASN A 181 8.98 -21.52 6.58
N LYS A 182 8.55 -22.60 5.91
CA LYS A 182 9.33 -23.26 4.85
C LYS A 182 9.48 -22.39 3.61
N LEU A 183 8.48 -21.56 3.31
CA LEU A 183 8.44 -20.67 2.14
C LEU A 183 9.14 -19.32 2.36
N LYS A 184 9.37 -18.90 3.61
CA LYS A 184 10.01 -17.60 3.93
C LYS A 184 11.33 -17.37 3.18
N PRO A 185 12.29 -18.31 3.14
CA PRO A 185 13.56 -18.08 2.44
C PRO A 185 13.37 -17.79 0.95
N LEU A 186 12.32 -18.34 0.33
CA LEU A 186 12.04 -18.17 -1.09
C LEU A 186 11.56 -16.75 -1.43
N VAL A 187 11.00 -16.03 -0.47
CA VAL A 187 10.48 -14.66 -0.68
C VAL A 187 11.44 -13.58 -0.23
N LYS A 188 12.58 -13.91 0.39
CA LYS A 188 13.59 -12.93 0.79
C LYS A 188 14.63 -12.68 -0.30
N ASP A 189 15.22 -11.49 -0.27
CA ASP A 189 16.43 -11.17 -1.03
C ASP A 189 17.69 -11.59 -0.25
N PRO A 190 18.91 -11.53 -0.84
CA PRO A 190 20.15 -11.88 -0.14
C PRO A 190 20.44 -11.06 1.11
N LYS A 191 19.75 -9.93 1.31
CA LYS A 191 19.87 -9.06 2.48
C LYS A 191 18.77 -9.33 3.52
N GLY A 192 17.95 -10.37 3.32
CA GLY A 192 16.85 -10.73 4.22
C GLY A 192 15.58 -9.89 4.04
N ASN A 193 15.52 -8.96 3.08
CA ASN A 193 14.34 -8.14 2.85
C ASN A 193 13.27 -8.90 2.07
N LEU A 194 12.00 -8.62 2.35
CA LEU A 194 10.89 -9.19 1.61
C LEU A 194 10.88 -8.70 0.16
N ASN A 195 11.01 -9.62 -0.80
CA ASN A 195 10.93 -9.32 -2.21
C ASN A 195 9.50 -9.56 -2.71
N ILE A 196 8.80 -8.48 -3.02
CA ILE A 196 7.39 -8.49 -3.40
C ILE A 196 7.12 -9.31 -4.67
N LYS A 197 8.03 -9.30 -5.65
CA LYS A 197 7.89 -10.11 -6.88
C LYS A 197 7.98 -11.61 -6.57
N LYS A 198 8.95 -11.99 -5.73
CA LYS A 198 9.07 -13.38 -5.27
C LYS A 198 7.88 -13.79 -4.41
N LEU A 199 7.41 -12.91 -3.53
CA LEU A 199 6.22 -13.15 -2.70
C LEU A 199 4.99 -13.44 -3.56
N ALA A 200 4.68 -12.58 -4.55
CA ALA A 200 3.55 -12.78 -5.44
C ALA A 200 3.63 -14.15 -6.14
N LYS A 201 4.81 -14.51 -6.64
CA LYS A 201 5.04 -15.81 -7.29
C LYS A 201 4.81 -16.98 -6.33
N VAL A 202 5.39 -16.91 -5.12
CA VAL A 202 5.23 -17.97 -4.10
C VAL A 202 3.77 -18.13 -3.68
N LEU A 203 3.04 -17.02 -3.49
CA LEU A 203 1.61 -17.07 -3.15
C LEU A 203 0.78 -17.73 -4.27
N GLU A 204 1.08 -17.42 -5.52
CA GLU A 204 0.37 -18.00 -6.68
C GLU A 204 0.67 -19.50 -6.82
N GLU A 205 1.94 -19.90 -6.78
CA GLU A 205 2.37 -21.30 -6.95
C GLU A 205 1.93 -22.20 -5.79
N ASN A 206 1.71 -21.63 -4.60
CA ASN A 206 1.36 -22.38 -3.39
C ASN A 206 -0.07 -22.09 -2.91
N LYS A 207 -0.95 -21.58 -3.78
CA LYS A 207 -2.31 -21.17 -3.40
C LYS A 207 -3.08 -22.26 -2.66
N THR A 208 -3.06 -23.49 -3.17
CA THR A 208 -3.76 -24.64 -2.55
C THR A 208 -3.18 -24.98 -1.17
N LEU A 209 -1.85 -24.94 -1.03
CA LEU A 209 -1.16 -25.21 0.23
C LEU A 209 -1.49 -24.15 1.29
N LEU A 210 -1.62 -22.89 0.86
CA LEU A 210 -1.86 -21.75 1.73
C LEU A 210 -3.34 -21.49 2.01
N ALA A 211 -4.26 -22.13 1.27
CA ALA A 211 -5.71 -21.93 1.38
C ALA A 211 -6.22 -22.09 2.82
N LYS A 212 -5.69 -23.06 3.57
CA LYS A 212 -6.03 -23.32 4.98
C LYS A 212 -5.75 -22.15 5.94
N TYR A 213 -5.01 -21.13 5.49
CA TYR A 213 -4.72 -19.93 6.28
C TYR A 213 -5.54 -18.72 5.86
N LEU A 214 -6.35 -18.84 4.79
CA LEU A 214 -7.15 -17.76 4.23
C LEU A 214 -8.55 -17.68 4.83
N ASP A 215 -9.02 -18.76 5.45
CA ASP A 215 -10.32 -18.87 6.12
C ASP A 215 -10.29 -18.43 7.60
N ASP A 216 -9.09 -18.13 8.11
CA ASP A 216 -8.78 -17.56 9.44
C ASP A 216 -8.75 -16.02 9.41
#